data_AF-A0A445J6Q7-F1
#
_entry.id   AF-A0A445J6Q7-F1
#
_cell.length_a   1.000
_cell.length_b   1.000
_cell.length_c   1.000
_cell.angle_alpha   90.00
_cell.angle_beta   90.00
_cell.angle_gamma   90.00
#
_symmetry.space_group_name_H-M   'P 1'
#
loop_
_entity.id
_entity.type
_entity.pdbx_description
1 polymer ?
#
loop_
_entity_poly.entity_id
_entity_poly.type
_entity_poly.pdbx_seq_one_letter_code
_entity_poly.pdbx_strand_id
1 'polypeptide(L)'
;MAEVLYWISTFVLILTLLCILGYQLILLVDLEFDYINPYDSTSRINQVVLPEFIIHGIFCFTNLIAGHWFIFLLSLPFLYYNLRL
;
A
#
# COMPACT_ATOMS: atom_id res chain seq x y z
N MET A 1 -6.63 17.50 -19.61
CA MET A 1 -5.82 17.90 -18.44
C MET A 1 -6.14 17.06 -17.21
N ALA A 2 -7.42 16.96 -16.78
CA ALA A 2 -7.81 16.16 -15.61
C ALA A 2 -7.41 14.66 -15.70
N GLU A 3 -7.65 14.02 -16.85
CA GLU A 3 -7.21 12.64 -17.12
C GLU A 3 -5.71 12.42 -16.89
N VAL A 4 -4.87 13.34 -17.38
CA VAL A 4 -3.41 13.24 -17.22
C VAL A 4 -3.02 13.33 -15.75
N LEU A 5 -3.65 14.24 -15.00
CA LEU A 5 -3.41 14.38 -13.56
C LEU A 5 -3.86 13.13 -12.79
N TYR A 6 -4.96 12.50 -13.18
CA TYR A 6 -5.42 11.23 -12.61
C TYR A 6 -4.37 10.12 -12.81
N TRP A 7 -3.86 9.95 -14.03
CA TRP A 7 -2.85 8.93 -14.32
C TRP A 7 -1.54 9.17 -13.57
N ILE A 8 -1.09 10.43 -13.48
CA ILE A 8 0.09 10.78 -12.69
C ILE A 8 -0.14 10.50 -11.20
N SER A 9 -1.32 10.87 -10.67
CA SER A 9 -1.66 10.63 -9.26
C SER A 9 -1.70 9.14 -8.92
N THR A 10 -2.38 8.33 -9.75
CA THR A 10 -2.46 6.88 -9.55
C THR A 10 -1.10 6.21 -9.67
N PHE A 11 -0.25 6.64 -10.60
CA PHE A 11 1.12 6.16 -10.70
C PHE A 11 1.93 6.42 -9.42
N VAL A 12 1.87 7.63 -8.86
CA VAL A 12 2.57 7.98 -7.62
C VAL A 12 2.05 7.17 -6.42
N LEU A 13 0.73 6.96 -6.33
CA LEU A 13 0.12 6.14 -5.28
C LEU A 13 0.61 4.68 -5.35
N ILE A 14 0.60 4.08 -6.53
CA ILE A 14 1.07 2.71 -6.74
C ILE A 14 2.57 2.60 -6.43
N LEU A 15 3.38 3.54 -6.90
CA LEU A 15 4.82 3.54 -6.62
C LEU A 15 5.10 3.62 -5.11
N THR A 16 4.34 4.46 -4.40
CA THR A 16 4.48 4.60 -2.94
C THR A 16 4.10 3.31 -2.22
N LEU A 17 3.00 2.65 -2.61
CA LEU A 17 2.61 1.34 -2.08
C LEU A 17 3.71 0.29 -2.33
N LEU A 18 4.27 0.26 -3.53
CA LEU A 18 5.34 -0.66 -3.89
C LEU A 18 6.59 -0.43 -3.01
N CYS A 19 6.97 0.83 -2.76
CA CYS A 19 8.09 1.15 -1.88
C CYS A 19 7.84 0.72 -0.43
N ILE A 20 6.62 0.92 0.09
CA ILE A 20 6.27 0.49 1.46
C ILE A 20 6.32 -1.03 1.58
N LEU A 21 5.76 -1.76 0.61
CA LEU A 21 5.81 -3.22 0.58
C LEU A 21 7.25 -3.73 0.45
N GLY A 22 8.06 -3.09 -0.40
CA GLY A 22 9.48 -3.42 -0.53
C GLY A 22 10.26 -3.21 0.78
N TYR A 23 9.97 -2.12 1.50
CA TYR A 23 10.57 -1.86 2.81
C TYR A 23 10.20 -2.95 3.85
N GLN A 24 8.92 -3.34 3.92
CA GLN A 24 8.47 -4.42 4.81
C GLN A 24 9.12 -5.76 4.45
N LEU A 25 9.26 -6.05 3.15
CA LEU A 25 9.90 -7.27 2.68
C LEU A 25 11.38 -7.33 3.07
N ILE A 26 12.10 -6.21 2.94
CA ILE A 26 13.51 -6.13 3.39
C ILE A 26 13.61 -6.36 4.90
N LEU A 27 12.74 -5.75 5.72
CA LEU A 27 12.74 -5.99 7.17
C LEU A 27 12.45 -7.44 7.55
N LEU A 28 11.60 -8.12 6.77
CA LEU A 28 11.31 -9.54 6.97
C LEU A 28 12.49 -10.42 6.57
N VAL A 29 13.19 -10.07 5.49
CA VAL A 29 14.41 -10.75 5.04
C VAL A 29 15.55 -10.55 6.05
N ASP A 30 15.73 -9.31 6.56
CA ASP A 30 16.70 -9.03 7.62
C ASP A 30 16.39 -9.82 8.90
N LEU A 31 15.11 -10.08 9.17
CA LEU A 31 14.69 -10.93 10.29
C LEU A 31 14.97 -12.42 10.01
N GLU A 32 14.76 -12.90 8.78
CA GLU A 32 15.05 -14.28 8.36
C GLU A 32 16.54 -14.63 8.50
N PHE A 33 17.43 -13.67 8.23
CA PHE A 33 18.88 -13.83 8.33
C PHE A 33 19.46 -13.45 9.71
N ASP A 34 18.63 -13.28 10.73
CA ASP A 34 19.02 -12.87 12.10
C ASP A 34 19.82 -11.54 12.16
N TYR A 35 19.64 -10.64 11.19
CA TYR A 35 20.27 -9.31 11.18
C TYR A 35 19.61 -8.29 12.11
N ILE A 36 18.31 -8.46 12.38
CA ILE A 36 17.52 -7.58 13.24
C ILE A 36 16.75 -8.36 14.29
N ASN A 37 16.56 -7.76 15.47
CA ASN A 37 15.74 -8.36 16.52
C ASN A 37 14.24 -8.33 16.11
N PRO A 38 13.46 -9.39 16.43
CA PRO A 38 12.01 -9.41 16.20
C PRO A 38 11.25 -8.23 16.82
N TYR A 39 11.67 -7.71 17.98
CA TYR A 39 11.05 -6.52 18.59
C TYR A 39 11.26 -5.27 17.74
N ASP A 40 12.46 -5.10 17.18
CA ASP A 40 12.76 -3.95 16.32
C ASP A 40 12.06 -4.07 14.96
N SER A 41 12.03 -5.28 14.39
CA SER A 41 11.33 -5.54 13.12
C SER A 41 9.84 -5.28 13.23
N THR A 42 9.17 -5.83 14.26
CA THR A 42 7.73 -5.61 14.48
C THR A 42 7.37 -4.15 14.75
N SER A 43 8.18 -3.42 15.53
CA SER A 43 8.00 -1.99 15.78
C SER A 43 8.04 -1.18 14.49
N ARG A 44 9.02 -1.46 13.60
CA ARG A 44 9.17 -0.77 12.31
C ARG A 44 8.06 -1.11 11.32
N ILE A 45 7.66 -2.39 11.23
CA ILE A 45 6.55 -2.82 10.36
C ILE A 45 5.24 -2.15 10.81
N ASN A 46 4.93 -2.14 12.10
CA ASN A 46 3.70 -1.53 12.61
C ASN A 46 3.58 -0.03 12.32
N GLN A 47 4.71 0.68 12.20
CA GLN A 47 4.72 2.10 11.82
C GLN A 47 4.33 2.34 10.36
N VAL A 48 4.57 1.38 9.46
CA VAL A 48 4.32 1.52 8.02
C VAL A 48 3.02 0.85 7.55
N VAL A 49 2.48 -0.11 8.29
CA VAL A 49 1.21 -0.79 7.97
C VAL A 49 0.04 0.18 7.92
N LEU A 50 -0.09 1.08 8.90
CA LEU A 50 -1.20 2.05 8.91
C LEU A 50 -1.13 3.03 7.72
N PRO A 51 0.03 3.65 7.41
CA PRO A 51 0.20 4.42 6.18
C PRO A 51 -0.15 3.64 4.90
N GLU A 52 0.24 2.36 4.80
CA GLU A 52 -0.10 1.51 3.65
C GLU A 52 -1.62 1.42 3.43
N PHE A 53 -2.38 1.15 4.49
CA PHE A 53 -3.83 1.03 4.42
C PHE A 53 -4.50 2.34 4.02
N ILE A 54 -4.01 3.47 4.54
CA ILE A 54 -4.50 4.80 4.19
C ILE A 54 -4.27 5.08 2.69
N ILE A 55 -3.06 4.82 2.19
CA ILE A 55 -2.72 5.07 0.78
C ILE A 55 -3.53 4.15 -0.15
N HIS A 56 -3.71 2.88 0.21
CA HIS A 56 -4.53 1.95 -0.57
C HIS A 56 -6.01 2.34 -0.58
N GLY A 57 -6.52 2.88 0.54
CA GLY A 57 -7.86 3.47 0.63
C GLY A 57 -8.02 4.70 -0.28
N ILE A 58 -7.03 5.60 -0.29
CA ILE A 58 -7.00 6.78 -1.19
C ILE A 58 -6.97 6.33 -2.65
N PHE A 59 -6.18 5.30 -2.99
CA PHE A 59 -6.15 4.73 -4.33
C PHE A 59 -7.53 4.21 -4.76
N CYS A 60 -8.20 3.41 -3.92
CA CYS A 60 -9.55 2.92 -4.23
C CYS A 60 -10.55 4.07 -4.39
N PHE A 61 -10.52 5.06 -3.50
CA PHE A 61 -11.42 6.23 -3.56
C PHE A 61 -11.19 7.08 -4.82
N THR A 62 -9.93 7.25 -5.23
CA THR A 62 -9.57 7.98 -6.45
C THR A 62 -10.10 7.28 -7.70
N ASN A 63 -9.97 5.94 -7.77
CA ASN A 63 -10.53 5.14 -8.87
C ASN A 63 -12.07 5.18 -8.91
N LEU A 64 -12.71 5.22 -7.74
CA LEU A 64 -14.17 5.33 -7.62
C LEU A 64 -14.69 6.65 -8.18
N ILE A 65 -14.09 7.79 -7.78
CA ILE A 65 -14.52 9.12 -8.24
C ILE A 65 -14.22 9.33 -9.73
N ALA A 66 -13.07 8.84 -10.21
CA ALA A 66 -12.70 8.93 -11.60
C ALA A 66 -13.53 8.02 -12.53
N GLY A 67 -14.37 7.13 -11.97
CA GLY A 67 -15.23 6.24 -12.75
C GLY A 67 -14.51 5.04 -13.36
N HIS A 68 -13.31 4.70 -12.88
CA HIS A 68 -12.56 3.51 -13.33
C HIS A 68 -13.01 2.27 -12.55
N TRP A 69 -14.26 1.89 -12.76
CA TRP A 69 -14.96 0.83 -12.02
C TRP A 69 -14.24 -0.52 -12.07
N PHE A 70 -13.63 -0.89 -13.19
CA PHE A 70 -12.91 -2.16 -13.31
C PHE A 70 -11.71 -2.25 -12.35
N ILE A 71 -10.89 -1.20 -12.29
CA ILE A 71 -9.72 -1.14 -11.40
C ILE A 71 -10.17 -1.09 -9.94
N PHE A 72 -11.20 -0.30 -9.64
CA PHE A 72 -11.79 -0.21 -8.31
C PHE A 72 -12.34 -1.55 -7.80
N LEU A 73 -13.11 -2.28 -8.64
CA LEU A 73 -13.64 -3.59 -8.27
C LEU A 73 -12.54 -4.62 -8.06
N LEU A 74 -11.43 -4.53 -8.80
CA LEU A 74 -10.27 -5.39 -8.60
C LEU A 74 -9.53 -5.09 -7.29
N SER A 75 -9.45 -3.82 -6.87
CA SER A 75 -8.76 -3.42 -5.64
C SER A 75 -9.59 -3.64 -4.36
N LEU A 76 -10.91 -3.75 -4.47
CA LEU A 76 -11.82 -3.91 -3.33
C LEU A 76 -11.57 -5.16 -2.45
N PRO A 77 -11.37 -6.37 -3.00
CA PRO A 77 -11.09 -7.55 -2.18
C PRO A 77 -9.84 -7.38 -1.30
N PHE A 78 -8.79 -6.74 -1.85
CA PHE A 78 -7.56 -6.45 -1.12
C PHE A 78 -7.79 -5.42 -0.01
N LEU A 79 -8.55 -4.35 -0.31
CA LEU A 79 -8.91 -3.35 0.71
C LEU A 79 -9.75 -3.97 1.83
N TYR A 80 -10.72 -4.82 1.49
CA TYR A 80 -11.54 -5.53 2.47
C TYR A 80 -10.70 -6.45 3.37
N TYR A 81 -9.75 -7.18 2.77
CA TYR A 81 -8.82 -8.01 3.53
C TYR A 81 -8.01 -7.17 4.52
N ASN A 82 -7.45 -6.04 4.07
CA ASN A 82 -6.65 -5.15 4.92
C ASN A 82 -7.46 -4.51 6.06
N LEU A 83 -8.73 -4.19 5.84
CA LEU A 83 -9.61 -3.64 6.89
C LEU A 83 -10.07 -4.69 7.92
N ARG A 84 -10.04 -5.98 7.56
CA ARG A 84 -10.41 -7.07 8.46
C ARG A 84 -9.26 -7.47 9.40
N LEU A 85 -8.01 -7.22 8.97
CA LEU A 85 -6.79 -7.56 9.71
C LEU A 85 -6.65 -6.69 10.98
#